data_AF-A0A832FS04-F1
#
_entry.id   AF-A0A832FS04-F1
#
_cell.length_a   1.000
_cell.length_b   1.000
_cell.length_c   1.000
_cell.angle_alpha   90.00
_cell.angle_beta   90.00
_cell.angle_gamma   90.00
#
_symmetry.space_group_name_H-M   'P 1'
#
loop_
_entity.id
_entity.type
_entity.pdbx_description
1 polymer ?
#
loop_
_entity_poly.entity_id
_entity_poly.type
_entity_poly.pdbx_seq_one_letter_code
_entity_poly.pdbx_strand_id
1 'polypeptide(L)' 'NKGVVYVKNKGVAKVCGRVCMDMIMIDVTDLKDAKKGDEVILWGGDNADVHPDNIAELAGTISYELFCIVTKRVKRIFK' A
#
# COMPACT_ATOMS: atom_id res chain seq x y z
N ASN A 1 -4.51 1.10 -13.35
CA ASN A 1 -4.03 1.37 -11.98
C ASN A 1 -2.70 0.66 -11.83
N LYS A 2 -1.65 1.33 -11.34
CA LYS A 2 -0.30 0.75 -11.18
C LYS A 2 0.07 0.52 -9.70
N GLY A 3 -0.86 0.77 -8.77
CA GLY A 3 -0.60 0.61 -7.34
C GLY A 3 -0.31 -0.84 -6.95
N VAL A 4 0.63 -1.02 -6.04
CA VAL A 4 0.98 -2.30 -5.43
C VAL A 4 0.93 -2.15 -3.91
N VAL A 5 0.55 -3.22 -3.22
CA VAL A 5 0.53 -3.31 -1.76
C VAL A 5 1.13 -4.63 -1.31
N TYR A 6 1.62 -4.69 -0.09
CA TYR A 6 2.15 -5.92 0.49
C TYR A 6 1.24 -6.42 1.60
N VAL A 7 0.75 -7.65 1.46
CA VAL A 7 -0.01 -8.34 2.50
C VAL A 7 0.98 -9.14 3.35
N LYS A 8 1.05 -8.80 4.64
CA LYS A 8 2.07 -9.33 5.55
C LYS A 8 2.02 -10.85 5.60
N ASN A 9 3.18 -11.48 5.42
CA ASN A 9 3.38 -12.94 5.35
C ASN A 9 2.67 -13.66 4.18
N LYS A 10 2.12 -12.94 3.20
CA LYS A 10 1.40 -13.53 2.06
C LYS A 10 1.98 -13.15 0.71
N GLY A 11 2.45 -11.91 0.57
CA GLY A 11 3.09 -11.44 -0.66
C GLY A 11 2.52 -10.13 -1.16
N VAL A 12 2.88 -9.80 -2.39
CA VAL A 12 2.48 -8.54 -3.05
C VAL A 12 1.18 -8.74 -3.81
N ALA A 13 0.27 -7.78 -3.69
CA ALA A 13 -0.97 -7.70 -4.44
C ALA A 13 -1.06 -6.40 -5.23
N LYS A 14 -1.74 -6.45 -6.37
CA LYS A 14 -1.98 -5.28 -7.23
C LYS A 14 -3.30 -4.61 -6.85
N VAL A 15 -3.34 -3.29 -6.91
CA VAL A 15 -4.59 -2.53 -6.75
C VAL A 15 -5.44 -2.71 -8.01
N CYS A 16 -6.62 -3.28 -7.85
CA CYS A 16 -7.59 -3.50 -8.92
C CYS A 16 -8.72 -2.47 -8.85
N GLY A 17 -9.26 -2.09 -10.02
CA GLY A 17 -10.27 -1.03 -10.10
C GLY A 17 -9.73 0.38 -9.79
N ARG A 18 -10.65 1.26 -9.37
CA ARG A 18 -10.36 2.67 -9.05
C ARG A 18 -10.13 2.84 -7.55
N VAL A 19 -9.19 3.72 -7.20
CA VAL A 19 -9.01 4.19 -5.83
C VAL A 19 -10.18 5.13 -5.50
N CYS A 20 -10.91 4.85 -4.42
CA CYS A 20 -11.99 5.69 -3.91
C CYS A 20 -11.45 6.62 -2.80
N MET A 21 -12.30 7.49 -2.25
CA MET A 21 -11.88 8.39 -1.16
C MET A 21 -11.39 7.65 0.09
N ASP A 22 -12.08 6.58 0.49
CA ASP A 22 -11.80 5.87 1.75
C ASP A 22 -11.50 4.37 1.56
N MET A 23 -11.49 3.87 0.33
CA MET A 23 -11.32 2.44 0.05
C MET A 23 -10.50 2.19 -1.22
N ILE A 24 -9.74 1.11 -1.19
CA ILE A 24 -9.07 0.52 -2.35
C ILE A 24 -9.42 -0.96 -2.44
N MET A 25 -9.42 -1.51 -3.65
CA MET A 25 -9.58 -2.93 -3.90
C MET A 25 -8.24 -3.49 -4.35
N ILE A 26 -7.90 -4.68 -3.85
CA ILE A 26 -6.65 -5.37 -4.18
C ILE A 26 -6.99 -6.77 -4.68
N ASP A 27 -6.23 -7.24 -5.66
CA ASP A 27 -6.36 -8.59 -6.18
C ASP A 27 -5.60 -9.56 -5.28
N VAL A 28 -6.34 -10.48 -4.65
CA VAL A 28 -5.81 -11.49 -3.73
C VAL A 28 -5.80 -12.90 -4.34
N THR A 29 -6.09 -13.03 -5.63
CA THR A 29 -6.24 -14.34 -6.30
C THR A 29 -4.98 -15.21 -6.16
N ASP A 30 -3.81 -14.60 -6.22
CA ASP A 30 -2.51 -15.29 -6.11
C ASP A 30 -2.00 -15.39 -4.65
N LEU A 31 -2.65 -14.74 -3.70
CA LEU A 31 -2.26 -14.75 -2.29
C LEU A 31 -2.90 -15.93 -1.55
N LYS A 32 -2.08 -16.89 -1.12
CA LYS A 32 -2.56 -18.03 -0.32
C LYS A 32 -3.13 -17.56 1.01
N ASP A 33 -4.31 -18.06 1.36
CA ASP A 33 -4.97 -17.86 2.66
C ASP A 33 -5.23 -16.39 3.05
N ALA A 34 -5.38 -15.46 2.10
CA ALA A 34 -5.79 -14.09 2.40
C ALA A 34 -7.13 -14.05 3.17
N LYS A 35 -7.14 -13.38 4.34
CA LYS A 35 -8.25 -13.38 5.30
C LYS A 35 -8.53 -11.97 5.78
N LYS A 36 -9.78 -11.74 6.19
CA LYS A 36 -10.15 -10.48 6.84
C LYS A 36 -9.34 -10.31 8.12
N GLY A 37 -8.77 -9.11 8.30
CA GLY A 37 -7.95 -8.76 9.45
C GLY A 37 -6.45 -8.90 9.22
N ASP A 38 -6.02 -9.37 8.05
CA ASP A 38 -4.60 -9.34 7.68
C ASP A 38 -4.07 -7.90 7.63
N GLU A 39 -2.83 -7.74 8.06
CA GLU A 39 -2.11 -6.47 7.97
C GLU A 39 -1.64 -6.25 6.53
N VAL A 40 -2.02 -5.10 5.96
CA VAL A 40 -1.62 -4.67 4.62
C VAL A 40 -0.74 -3.44 4.73
N ILE A 41 0.44 -3.50 4.12
CA ILE A 41 1.41 -2.43 4.04
C ILE A 41 1.24 -1.72 2.68
N LEU A 42 0.85 -0.44 2.74
CA LEU A 42 0.70 0.41 1.56
C LEU A 42 2.05 0.90 1.03
N TRP A 43 2.93 1.33 1.93
CA TRP A 43 4.32 1.68 1.64
C TRP A 43 5.18 1.62 2.91
N GLY A 44 6.47 1.37 2.75
CA GLY A 44 7.46 1.24 3.82
C GLY A 44 7.59 -0.19 4.37
N GLY A 45 8.16 -0.29 5.57
CA GLY A 45 8.52 -1.57 6.18
C GLY A 45 9.73 -2.23 5.50
N ASP A 46 9.88 -3.54 5.68
CA ASP A 46 11.06 -4.29 5.22
C ASP A 46 10.93 -4.84 3.79
N ASN A 47 9.78 -4.64 3.13
CA ASN A 47 9.56 -5.14 1.77
C ASN A 47 9.91 -4.07 0.72
N ALA A 48 10.85 -4.41 -0.17
CA ALA A 48 11.32 -3.54 -1.24
C ALA A 48 10.24 -3.18 -2.27
N ASP A 49 9.29 -4.06 -2.56
CA ASP A 49 8.23 -3.82 -3.57
C ASP A 49 7.33 -2.64 -3.20
N VAL A 50 7.20 -2.36 -1.89
CA VAL A 50 6.42 -1.25 -1.35
C VAL A 50 7.32 -0.15 -0.77
N HIS A 51 8.59 -0.08 -1.19
CA HIS A 51 9.47 1.01 -0.78
C HIS A 51 8.87 2.37 -1.21
N PRO A 52 8.90 3.41 -0.37
CA PRO A 52 8.30 4.70 -0.69
C PRO A 52 8.76 5.31 -2.02
N ASP A 53 10.04 5.15 -2.37
CA ASP A 53 10.55 5.63 -3.66
C ASP A 53 9.94 4.87 -4.85
N ASN A 54 9.77 3.56 -4.75
CA ASN A 54 9.15 2.74 -5.81
C ASN A 54 7.67 3.12 -5.98
N ILE A 55 6.95 3.32 -4.87
CA ILE A 55 5.55 3.76 -4.91
C ILE A 55 5.44 5.18 -5.49
N ALA A 56 6.37 6.07 -5.16
CA ALA A 56 6.38 7.43 -5.68
C ALA A 56 6.63 7.45 -7.18
N GLU A 57 7.57 6.64 -7.67
CA GLU A 57 7.83 6.47 -9.10
C GLU A 57 6.59 5.95 -9.85
N LEU A 58 5.88 4.97 -9.28
CA LEU A 58 4.61 4.48 -9.84
C LEU A 58 3.51 5.56 -9.88
N ALA A 59 3.52 6.48 -8.92
CA ALA A 59 2.60 7.62 -8.84
C ALA A 59 3.08 8.84 -9.65
N GLY A 60 4.29 8.82 -10.22
CA GLY A 60 4.87 9.93 -10.98
C GLY A 60 5.31 11.10 -10.10
N THR A 61 5.70 10.83 -8.86
CA THR A 61 6.15 11.84 -7.88
C THR A 61 7.42 11.35 -7.15
N ILE A 62 7.83 12.08 -6.10
CA ILE A 62 8.92 11.76 -5.19
C ILE A 62 8.39 11.27 -3.85
N SER A 63 9.18 10.47 -3.12
CA SER A 63 8.80 9.91 -1.83
C SER A 63 8.41 10.97 -0.80
N TYR A 64 9.02 12.16 -0.86
CA TYR A 64 8.66 13.28 0.00
C TYR A 64 7.18 13.67 -0.09
N GLU A 65 6.62 13.72 -1.30
CA GLU A 65 5.19 14.03 -1.48
C GLU A 65 4.31 12.97 -0.81
N LEU A 66 4.64 11.68 -0.94
CA LEU A 66 3.90 10.60 -0.28
C LEU A 66 3.81 10.79 1.23
N PHE A 67 4.89 11.23 1.88
CA PHE A 67 4.89 11.49 3.31
C PHE A 67 4.09 12.74 3.69
N CYS A 68 4.18 13.79 2.87
CA CYS A 68 3.51 15.07 3.14
C CYS A 68 1.98 15.01 2.92
N ILE A 69 1.50 14.22 1.97
CA ILE A 69 0.07 14.12 1.66
C ILE A 69 -0.74 13.29 2.67
N VAL A 70 -0.08 12.60 3.61
CA VAL A 70 -0.78 11.81 4.64
C VAL A 70 -1.61 12.72 5.53
N THR A 71 -2.92 12.71 5.29
CA THR A 71 -3.89 13.57 5.97
C THR A 71 -4.00 13.25 7.46
N LYS A 72 -4.56 14.20 8.22
CA LYS A 72 -4.80 14.07 9.67
C LYS A 72 -5.76 12.95 10.06
N ARG A 73 -6.49 12.36 9.10
CA ARG A 73 -7.41 11.23 9.35
C ARG A 73 -6.67 9.94 9.73
N VAL A 74 -5.42 9.80 9.29
CA VAL A 74 -4.61 8.62 9.58
C VAL A 74 -3.98 8.78 10.98
N LYS A 75 -4.28 7.84 11.87
CA LYS A 75 -3.69 7.82 13.23
C LYS A 75 -2.19 7.54 13.14
N ARG A 76 -1.38 8.43 13.71
CA ARG A 76 0.08 8.27 13.84
C ARG A 76 0.40 7.64 15.18
N ILE A 77 1.19 6.56 15.19
CA ILE A 77 1.60 5.83 16.39
C ILE A 77 3.12 5.98 16.51
N PHE A 78 3.58 6.50 17.65
CA PHE A 78 5.00 6.66 17.95
C PHE A 78 5.40 5.55 18.93
N LYS A 79 6.57 4.95 18.72
CA LYS A 79 7.17 3.96 19.60
C LYS A 79 8.43 4.53 20.22
#